data_AF-A0A1V6HRN9-F1
#
_entry.id   AF-A0A1V6HRN9-F1
#
_cell.length_a   1.000
_cell.length_b   1.000
_cell.length_c   1.000
_cell.angle_alpha   90.00
_cell.angle_beta   90.00
_cell.angle_gamma   90.00
#
_symmetry.space_group_name_H-M   'P 1'
#
loop_
_entity.id
_entity.type
_entity.pdbx_description
1 polymer ?
#
loop_
_entity_poly.entity_id
_entity_poly.type
_entity_poly.pdbx_seq_one_letter_code
_entity_poly.pdbx_strand_id
1 'polypeptide(L)' 'MARTKTNKTRSKRKSKIYIKPSKRGSLHKALGVPMDEKIPANLLAIKPTDSPAMRKKKIFAKNFRNARKK' A
#
# COMPACT_ATOMS: atom_id res chain seq x y z
N MET A 1 -8.53 -11.93 -38.06
CA MET A 1 -8.10 -12.80 -36.94
C MET A 1 -8.44 -12.13 -35.61
N ALA A 2 -9.55 -12.49 -34.98
CA ALA A 2 -10.00 -11.90 -33.71
C ALA A 2 -9.38 -12.66 -32.51
N ARG A 3 -8.60 -11.97 -31.65
CA ARG A 3 -8.12 -12.53 -30.38
C ARG A 3 -9.25 -12.45 -29.36
N THR A 4 -9.85 -13.59 -29.03
CA THR A 4 -10.77 -13.71 -27.89
C THR A 4 -9.99 -13.46 -26.59
N LYS A 5 -10.26 -12.34 -25.93
CA LYS A 5 -9.73 -12.09 -24.58
C LYS A 5 -10.55 -12.96 -23.62
N THR A 6 -9.98 -14.06 -23.17
CA THR A 6 -10.56 -14.90 -22.11
C THR A 6 -10.71 -14.06 -20.84
N ASN A 7 -11.95 -13.73 -20.50
CA ASN A 7 -12.30 -13.11 -19.22
C ASN A 7 -12.19 -14.18 -18.12
N LYS A 8 -10.95 -14.43 -17.67
CA LYS A 8 -10.68 -15.21 -16.46
C LYS A 8 -11.16 -14.39 -15.26
N THR A 9 -12.37 -14.66 -14.79
CA THR A 9 -12.89 -14.12 -13.53
C THR A 9 -11.97 -14.55 -12.40
N ARG A 10 -11.07 -13.65 -11.98
CA ARG A 10 -10.21 -13.88 -10.81
C ARG A 10 -11.11 -13.98 -9.58
N SER A 11 -11.26 -15.21 -9.06
CA SER A 11 -11.90 -15.48 -7.77
C SER A 11 -11.39 -14.51 -6.71
N LYS A 12 -12.28 -13.67 -6.15
CA LYS A 12 -11.98 -12.66 -5.13
C LYS A 12 -11.78 -13.26 -3.74
N ARG A 13 -11.11 -14.42 -3.61
CA ARG A 13 -10.67 -14.88 -2.29
C ARG A 13 -9.61 -13.90 -1.79
N LYS A 14 -9.97 -13.05 -0.82
CA LYS A 14 -9.05 -12.14 -0.14
C LYS A 14 -7.94 -12.99 0.50
N SER A 15 -6.81 -13.16 -0.17
CA SER A 15 -5.63 -13.72 0.48
C SER A 15 -5.19 -12.75 1.58
N LYS A 16 -4.87 -13.28 2.76
CA LYS A 16 -4.33 -12.50 3.87
C LYS A 16 -3.06 -11.81 3.38
N ILE A 17 -3.04 -10.47 3.40
CA ILE A 17 -1.85 -9.71 2.99
C ILE A 17 -0.74 -10.03 3.99
N TYR A 18 0.27 -10.77 3.55
CA TYR A 18 1.43 -11.11 4.36
C TYR A 18 2.52 -10.04 4.19
N ILE A 19 2.89 -9.40 5.30
CA ILE A 19 4.00 -8.45 5.36
C ILE A 19 5.15 -9.10 6.12
N LYS A 20 6.30 -9.23 5.46
CA LYS A 20 7.54 -9.75 6.06
C LYS A 20 7.89 -8.99 7.35
N PRO A 21 8.32 -9.66 8.44
CA PRO A 21 8.65 -9.00 9.71
C PRO A 21 9.63 -7.83 9.55
N SER A 22 10.68 -8.01 8.75
CA SER A 22 11.70 -6.98 8.46
C SER A 22 11.17 -5.74 7.72
N LYS A 23 9.95 -5.79 7.18
CA LYS A 23 9.31 -4.67 6.47
C LYS A 23 8.18 -4.02 7.27
N ARG A 24 7.78 -4.60 8.42
CA ARG A 24 6.75 -4.02 9.30
C ARG A 24 7.23 -2.68 9.87
N GLY A 25 6.33 -1.71 9.91
CA GLY A 25 6.62 -0.35 10.37
C GLY A 25 7.66 0.41 9.55
N SER A 26 8.04 -0.05 8.35
CA SER A 26 9.07 0.60 7.53
C SER A 26 8.69 2.01 7.03
N LEU A 27 7.39 2.33 7.00
CA LEU A 27 6.91 3.69 6.72
C LEU A 27 6.85 4.54 7.99
N HIS A 28 6.46 3.96 9.13
CA HIS A 28 6.50 4.60 10.45
C HIS A 28 7.90 5.11 10.80
N LYS A 29 8.90 4.22 10.71
CA LYS A 29 10.32 4.56 10.93
C LYS A 29 10.80 5.69 10.01
N ALA A 30 10.34 5.71 8.76
CA ALA A 30 10.77 6.71 7.79
C ALA A 30 10.10 8.08 8.00
N LEU A 31 8.94 8.12 8.65
CA LEU A 31 8.16 9.34 8.92
C LEU A 31 8.31 9.82 10.37
N GLY A 32 9.03 9.09 11.23
CA GLY A 32 9.15 9.40 12.65
C GLY A 32 7.85 9.20 13.44
N VAL A 33 6.93 8.38 12.94
CA VAL A 33 5.64 8.13 13.59
C VAL A 33 5.74 6.84 14.40
N PRO A 34 5.34 6.81 15.69
CA PRO A 34 5.28 5.58 16.48
C PRO A 34 4.46 4.47 15.80
N MET A 35 4.82 3.19 15.98
CA MET A 35 4.13 2.08 15.29
C MET A 35 2.66 1.93 15.71
N ASP A 36 2.35 2.29 16.95
CA ASP A 36 1.02 2.20 17.53
C ASP A 36 0.11 3.38 17.10
N GLU A 37 0.69 4.39 16.47
CA GLU A 37 -0.02 5.58 16.03
C GLU A 37 -0.41 5.54 14.56
N LYS A 38 -1.62 6.02 14.27
CA LYS A 38 -2.10 6.12 12.89
C LYS A 38 -1.30 7.19 12.14
N ILE A 39 -0.64 6.79 11.05
CA ILE A 39 0.06 7.75 10.18
C ILE A 39 -0.93 8.81 9.66
N PRO A 40 -0.72 10.10 9.97
CA PRO A 40 -1.62 11.16 9.55
C PRO A 40 -1.61 11.34 8.03
N ALA A 41 -2.74 11.81 7.48
CA ALA A 41 -2.94 11.91 6.03
C ALA A 41 -1.92 12.82 5.35
N ASN A 42 -1.49 13.88 6.04
CA ASN A 42 -0.53 14.87 5.54
C ASN A 42 0.84 14.22 5.26
N LEU A 43 1.26 13.25 6.09
CA LEU A 43 2.52 12.54 5.90
C LEU A 43 2.48 11.46 4.82
N LEU A 44 1.27 11.03 4.43
CA LEU A 44 1.05 10.11 3.30
C LEU A 44 1.03 10.82 1.95
N ALA A 45 1.10 12.17 1.92
CA ALA A 45 1.18 12.93 0.68
C ALA A 45 2.46 12.53 -0.09
N ILE A 46 2.28 12.21 -1.38
CA ILE A 46 3.37 11.84 -2.27
C ILE A 46 3.93 13.14 -2.82
N LYS A 47 5.19 13.43 -2.50
CA LYS A 47 5.89 14.61 -3.00
C LYS A 47 6.74 14.20 -4.21
N PRO A 48 6.99 15.11 -5.17
CA PRO A 48 7.85 14.81 -6.31
C PRO A 48 9.30 14.55 -5.88
N THR A 49 9.73 15.12 -4.76
CA THR A 49 11.06 14.93 -4.16
C THR A 49 11.24 13.62 -3.40
N ASP A 50 10.16 12.85 -3.20
CA ASP A 50 10.26 11.55 -2.52
C ASP A 50 11.06 10.56 -3.38
N SER A 51 11.93 9.79 -2.74
CA SER A 51 12.60 8.68 -3.39
C SER A 51 11.59 7.63 -3.92
N PRO A 52 11.92 6.88 -4.98
CA PRO A 52 11.02 5.85 -5.53
C PRO A 52 10.53 4.84 -4.47
N ALA A 53 11.39 4.50 -3.51
CA ALA A 53 11.06 3.62 -2.39
C ALA A 53 10.01 4.25 -1.46
N MET A 54 10.16 5.53 -1.11
CA MET A 54 9.19 6.25 -0.28
C MET A 54 7.84 6.41 -0.96
N ARG A 55 7.84 6.72 -2.26
CA ARG A 55 6.61 6.80 -3.08
C ARG A 55 5.83 5.48 -3.02
N LYS A 56 6.50 4.34 -3.24
CA LYS A 56 5.88 3.00 -3.17
C LYS A 56 5.26 2.72 -1.80
N LYS A 57 5.98 3.03 -0.71
CA LYS A 57 5.46 2.85 0.66
C LYS A 57 4.21 3.70 0.92
N LYS A 58 4.24 4.99 0.53
CA LYS A 58 3.10 5.91 0.66
C LYS A 58 1.88 5.44 -0.14
N ILE A 59 2.08 4.99 -1.39
CA ILE A 59 1.02 4.43 -2.24
C ILE A 59 0.41 3.19 -1.60
N PHE A 60 1.24 2.27 -1.11
CA PHE A 60 0.77 1.06 -0.42
C PHE A 60 -0.11 1.40 0.78
N ALA A 61 0.34 2.33 1.63
CA ALA A 61 -0.43 2.78 2.79
C ALA A 61 -1.78 3.43 2.41
N LYS A 62 -1.81 4.26 1.36
CA LYS A 62 -3.05 4.86 0.83
C LYS A 62 -4.03 3.78 0.34
N ASN A 63 -3.56 2.85 -0.48
CA ASN A 63 -4.39 1.77 -1.01
C ASN A 63 -4.95 0.87 0.11
N PHE A 64 -4.12 0.54 1.09
CA PHE A 64 -4.54 -0.27 2.23
C PHE A 64 -5.59 0.43 3.10
N ARG A 65 -5.44 1.75 3.33
CA ARG A 65 -6.43 2.56 4.04
C ARG A 65 -7.78 2.58 3.33
N ASN A 66 -7.77 2.70 2.00
CA ASN A 66 -9.00 2.71 1.21
C ASN A 66 -9.69 1.32 1.18
N ALA A 67 -8.93 0.23 1.20
CA ALA A 67 -9.49 -1.12 1.23
C ALA A 67 -10.25 -1.45 2.53
N ARG A 68 -9.99 -0.72 3.63
CA ARG A 68 -10.67 -0.88 4.92
C ARG A 68 -11.92 0.00 5.08
N LYS A 69 -12.14 0.98 4.21
CA LYS A 69 -13.31 1.89 4.25
C LYS A 69 -14.53 1.33 3.51
N LYS A 70 -14.61 0.01 3.31
CA LYS A 70 -15.62 -0.65 2.49
C LYS A 70 -16.41 -1.65 3.31
#